data_AF-A0A358IX61-F1
#
_entry.id   AF-A0A358IX61-F1
#
_cell.length_a   1.000
_cell.length_b   1.000
_cell.length_c   1.000
_cell.angle_alpha   90.00
_cell.angle_beta   90.00
_cell.angle_gamma   90.00
#
_symmetry.space_group_name_H-M   'P 1'
#
loop_
_entity.id
_entity.type
_entity.pdbx_description
1 polymer ?
#
loop_
_entity_poly.entity_id
_entity_poly.type
_entity_poly.pdbx_seq_one_letter_code
_entity_poly.pdbx_strand_id
1 'polypeptide(L)'
;DLAARVTQPDLIAGAVRISASEGFGGAVLAPALPGLLAAHPGLNVELAASSGFLSPSRREVDMAITLSPADSPRLIVEPLTTYQLALYASPQHLERHGAPASIDDLSRFDMVGYVDDLIYAPELRYLEEIRPNLRPRLASSSIRAQRDMVAAGGGIGVLPCFLAEGLTRILADQVLIERRFWLSTHREVHGAARLKTVRRWIKSLCRDQASRLTPLPGLSQ
;
A
#
# COMPACT_ATOMS: atom_id res chain seq x y z
N ASP A 1 3.76 33.79 14.37
CA ASP A 1 2.57 34.06 15.19
C ASP A 1 1.75 32.77 15.31
N LEU A 2 1.83 32.14 16.48
CA LEU A 2 1.36 30.76 16.75
C LEU A 2 -0.12 30.74 17.18
N ALA A 3 -0.78 31.91 17.20
CA ALA A 3 -2.03 32.16 17.92
C ALA A 3 -3.33 32.08 17.09
N ALA A 4 -3.30 31.58 15.84
CA ALA A 4 -4.50 31.49 15.00
C ALA A 4 -4.78 30.10 14.40
N ARG A 5 -4.35 29.01 15.05
CA ARG A 5 -4.91 27.67 14.78
C ARG A 5 -6.28 27.52 15.46
N VAL A 6 -7.18 28.45 15.22
CA VAL A 6 -8.60 28.23 15.50
C VAL A 6 -9.06 27.18 14.50
N THR A 7 -9.10 25.94 14.98
CA THR A 7 -9.65 24.81 14.23
C THR A 7 -11.15 25.03 14.16
N GLN A 8 -11.64 25.81 13.20
CA GLN A 8 -13.07 25.86 12.92
C GLN A 8 -13.48 24.46 12.46
N PRO A 9 -14.23 23.70 13.27
CA PRO A 9 -14.52 22.29 12.98
C PRO A 9 -15.35 22.13 11.69
N ASP A 10 -16.03 23.18 11.26
CA ASP A 10 -16.86 23.20 10.04
C ASP A 10 -16.12 23.72 8.80
N LEU A 11 -14.91 24.27 8.95
CA LEU A 11 -14.14 24.83 7.85
C LEU A 11 -13.38 23.73 7.10
N ILE A 12 -13.53 23.70 5.77
CA ILE A 12 -12.75 22.85 4.86
C ILE A 12 -11.47 23.61 4.48
N ALA A 13 -10.58 23.83 5.46
CA ALA A 13 -9.29 24.46 5.23
C ALA A 13 -8.23 24.01 6.24
N GLY A 14 -6.96 24.27 5.90
CA GLY A 14 -5.79 23.97 6.72
C GLY A 14 -5.10 22.65 6.35
N ALA A 15 -4.07 22.30 7.12
CA ALA A 15 -3.25 21.13 6.87
C ALA A 15 -3.97 19.82 7.25
N VAL A 16 -3.81 18.80 6.40
CA VAL A 16 -4.16 17.41 6.67
C VAL A 16 -2.94 16.54 6.37
N ARG A 17 -2.43 15.86 7.40
CA ARG A 17 -1.28 14.96 7.30
C ARG A 17 -1.73 13.51 7.15
N ILE A 18 -1.25 12.84 6.12
CA ILE A 18 -1.63 11.47 5.79
C ILE A 18 -0.36 10.59 5.82
N SER A 19 -0.37 9.56 6.64
CA SER A 19 0.59 8.45 6.59
C SER A 19 0.01 7.32 5.75
N ALA A 20 0.78 6.74 4.85
CA ALA A 20 0.36 5.59 4.04
C ALA A 20 1.54 4.68 3.73
N SER A 21 1.25 3.43 3.35
CA SER A 21 2.29 2.51 2.88
C SER A 21 2.95 3.10 1.63
N GLU A 22 4.26 2.88 1.45
CA GLU A 22 5.03 3.42 0.32
C GLU A 22 4.35 3.14 -1.03
N GLY A 23 3.90 1.91 -1.26
CA GLY A 23 3.22 1.52 -2.51
C GLY A 23 1.90 2.27 -2.73
N PHE A 24 0.99 2.25 -1.75
CA PHE A 24 -0.32 2.89 -1.88
C PHE A 24 -0.21 4.43 -1.92
N GLY A 25 0.60 4.99 -1.03
CA GLY A 25 0.86 6.43 -0.98
C GLY A 25 1.47 6.94 -2.29
N GLY A 26 2.48 6.26 -2.80
CA GLY A 26 3.19 6.66 -4.02
C GLY A 26 2.40 6.44 -5.31
N ALA A 27 1.71 5.30 -5.47
CA ALA A 27 1.09 4.92 -6.74
C ALA A 27 -0.42 5.22 -6.84
N VAL A 28 -1.10 5.46 -5.70
CA VAL A 28 -2.55 5.69 -5.66
C VAL A 28 -2.87 7.09 -5.14
N LEU A 29 -2.37 7.46 -3.95
CA LEU A 29 -2.70 8.76 -3.36
C LEU A 29 -2.00 9.91 -4.07
N ALA A 30 -0.67 9.87 -4.18
CA ALA A 30 0.13 10.99 -4.66
C ALA A 30 -0.32 11.50 -6.04
N PRO A 31 -0.60 10.65 -7.05
CA PRO A 31 -1.06 11.12 -8.36
C PRO A 31 -2.44 11.80 -8.32
N ALA A 32 -3.28 11.46 -7.34
CA ALA A 32 -4.65 11.97 -7.22
C ALA A 32 -4.77 13.25 -6.36
N LEU A 33 -3.77 13.54 -5.51
CA LEU A 33 -3.77 14.70 -4.61
C LEU A 33 -3.96 16.06 -5.30
N PRO A 34 -3.38 16.33 -6.49
CA PRO A 34 -3.64 17.60 -7.19
C PRO A 34 -5.13 17.83 -7.47
N GLY A 35 -5.88 16.78 -7.82
CA GLY A 35 -7.32 16.86 -8.03
C GLY A 35 -8.11 17.21 -6.76
N LEU A 36 -7.67 16.69 -5.60
CA LEU A 36 -8.24 17.07 -4.30
C LEU A 36 -8.05 18.57 -4.02
N LEU A 37 -6.84 19.08 -4.23
CA LEU A 37 -6.53 20.49 -3.95
C LEU A 37 -7.22 21.44 -4.92
N ALA A 38 -7.42 21.03 -6.19
CA ALA A 38 -8.23 21.78 -7.14
C ALA A 38 -9.70 21.89 -6.67
N ALA A 39 -10.27 20.80 -6.13
CA ALA A 39 -11.64 20.80 -5.61
C ALA A 39 -11.78 21.52 -4.25
N HIS A 40 -10.72 21.61 -3.47
CA HIS A 40 -10.70 22.23 -2.15
C HIS A 40 -9.45 23.11 -1.93
N PRO A 41 -9.40 24.33 -2.52
CA PRO A 41 -8.21 25.18 -2.49
C PRO A 41 -7.77 25.64 -1.10
N GLY A 42 -8.65 25.57 -0.09
CA GLY A 42 -8.32 25.89 1.30
C GLY A 42 -7.52 24.81 2.02
N LEU A 43 -7.41 23.61 1.46
CA LEU A 43 -6.67 22.51 2.05
C LEU A 43 -5.18 22.59 1.70
N ASN A 44 -4.35 22.19 2.66
CA ASN A 44 -2.97 21.78 2.42
C ASN A 44 -2.86 20.31 2.79
N VAL A 45 -2.22 19.49 1.96
CA VAL A 45 -2.03 18.06 2.25
C VAL A 45 -0.54 17.75 2.33
N GLU A 46 -0.15 17.07 3.42
CA GLU A 46 1.19 16.53 3.60
C GLU A 46 1.07 14.99 3.56
N LEU A 47 1.81 14.34 2.66
CA LEU A 47 1.80 12.88 2.51
C LEU A 47 3.14 12.29 2.97
N ALA A 48 3.08 11.45 3.99
CA ALA A 48 4.18 10.56 4.38
C ALA A 48 3.92 9.17 3.79
N ALA A 49 4.64 8.82 2.72
CA ALA A 49 4.58 7.51 2.06
C ALA A 49 5.91 6.78 2.23
N SER A 50 6.01 5.90 3.22
CA SER A 50 7.27 5.26 3.62
C SER A 50 7.08 3.82 4.08
N SER A 51 8.18 3.07 4.18
CA SER A 51 8.26 1.82 4.94
C SER A 51 8.34 2.18 6.43
N GLY A 52 7.29 1.85 7.20
CA GLY A 52 7.13 2.30 8.58
C GLY A 52 6.09 3.42 8.68
N PHE A 53 5.11 3.23 9.58
CA PHE A 53 3.95 4.10 9.69
C PHE A 53 4.08 5.12 10.81
N LEU A 54 3.83 6.39 10.48
CA LEU A 54 3.51 7.41 11.48
C LEU A 54 2.09 7.18 12.03
N SER A 55 1.87 7.47 13.31
CA SER A 55 0.65 7.14 14.03
C SER A 55 -0.20 8.36 14.40
N PRO A 56 -1.52 8.36 14.09
CA PRO A 56 -2.42 9.41 14.57
C PRO A 56 -2.59 9.39 16.10
N SER A 57 -2.38 8.23 16.73
CA SER A 57 -2.47 8.10 18.20
C SER A 57 -1.33 8.83 18.92
N ARG A 58 -0.20 9.04 18.23
CA ARG A 58 0.96 9.82 18.68
C ARG A 58 0.95 11.26 18.15
N ARG A 59 -0.13 11.66 17.45
CA ARG A 59 -0.29 12.97 16.79
C ARG A 59 0.80 13.30 15.75
N GLU A 60 1.45 12.29 15.19
CA GLU A 60 2.45 12.46 14.12
C GLU A 60 1.77 12.82 12.78
N VAL A 61 0.55 12.32 12.58
CA VAL A 61 -0.30 12.55 11.40
C VAL A 61 -1.78 12.65 11.79
N ASP A 62 -2.63 13.20 10.92
CA ASP A 62 -4.08 13.25 11.15
C ASP A 62 -4.78 11.95 10.75
N MET A 63 -4.26 11.29 9.71
CA MET A 63 -4.77 10.05 9.16
C MET A 63 -3.64 9.05 8.89
N ALA A 64 -3.90 7.77 9.09
CA ALA A 64 -2.98 6.71 8.67
C ALA A 64 -3.70 5.59 7.91
N ILE A 65 -3.12 5.18 6.78
CA ILE A 65 -3.57 4.08 5.95
C ILE A 65 -2.60 2.91 6.11
N THR A 66 -3.04 1.87 6.80
CA THR A 66 -2.21 0.75 7.25
C THR A 66 -2.64 -0.59 6.64
N LEU A 67 -1.76 -1.60 6.73
CA LEU A 67 -2.02 -2.96 6.22
C LEU A 67 -2.92 -3.79 7.14
N SER A 68 -2.99 -3.40 8.41
CA SER A 68 -3.78 -4.05 9.45
C SER A 68 -4.47 -3.00 10.33
N PRO A 69 -5.57 -3.35 11.02
CA PRO A 69 -6.27 -2.41 11.87
C PRO A 69 -5.37 -2.02 13.05
N ALA A 70 -5.27 -0.72 13.32
CA ALA A 70 -4.51 -0.24 14.48
C ALA A 70 -5.24 -0.59 15.78
N ASP A 71 -4.52 -1.19 16.73
CA ASP A 71 -5.06 -1.50 18.06
C ASP A 71 -4.86 -0.32 19.01
N SER A 72 -5.80 0.64 19.00
CA SER A 72 -5.77 1.76 19.93
C SER A 72 -7.16 2.33 20.20
N PRO A 73 -7.57 2.49 21.47
CA PRO A 73 -8.88 3.05 21.82
C PRO A 73 -9.00 4.54 21.43
N ARG A 74 -7.87 5.23 21.21
CA ARG A 74 -7.82 6.64 20.78
C ARG A 74 -8.16 6.83 19.29
N LEU A 75 -8.20 5.73 18.53
CA LEU A 75 -8.43 5.77 17.09
C LEU A 75 -9.87 5.40 16.74
N ILE A 76 -10.36 5.98 15.66
CA ILE A 76 -11.44 5.41 14.86
C ILE A 76 -10.76 4.71 13.68
N VAL A 77 -10.95 3.40 13.60
CA VAL A 77 -10.35 2.53 12.60
C VAL A 77 -11.46 1.92 11.76
N GLU A 78 -11.34 2.01 10.45
CA GLU A 78 -12.32 1.50 9.51
C GLU A 78 -11.65 0.80 8.33
N PRO A 79 -12.28 -0.24 7.75
CA PRO A 79 -11.80 -0.84 6.51
C PRO A 79 -11.86 0.20 5.38
N LEU A 80 -10.80 0.29 4.58
CA LEU A 80 -10.73 1.25 3.48
C LEU A 80 -11.00 0.58 2.12
N THR A 81 -10.12 -0.32 1.69
CA THR A 81 -10.24 -0.99 0.39
C THR A 81 -9.44 -2.29 0.37
N THR A 82 -9.91 -3.26 -0.39
CA THR A 82 -9.16 -4.48 -0.70
C THR A 82 -8.14 -4.20 -1.80
N TYR A 83 -7.03 -4.92 -1.80
CA TYR A 83 -6.08 -4.97 -2.90
C TYR A 83 -5.50 -6.38 -3.04
N GLN A 84 -5.03 -6.69 -4.24
CA GLN A 84 -4.46 -7.98 -4.58
C GLN A 84 -2.94 -7.89 -4.78
N LEU A 85 -2.25 -8.97 -4.43
CA LEU A 85 -0.86 -9.19 -4.74
C LEU A 85 -0.70 -10.52 -5.49
N ALA A 86 0.29 -10.58 -6.37
CA ALA A 86 0.64 -11.79 -7.09
C ALA A 86 2.16 -11.88 -7.29
N LEU A 87 2.62 -13.03 -7.79
CA LEU A 87 4.00 -13.21 -8.22
C LEU A 87 4.20 -12.59 -9.60
N TYR A 88 5.31 -11.87 -9.74
CA TYR A 88 5.70 -11.20 -10.97
C TYR A 88 7.18 -11.41 -11.28
N ALA A 89 7.49 -11.46 -12.57
CA ALA A 89 8.85 -11.44 -13.11
C ALA A 89 8.90 -10.46 -14.30
N SER A 90 10.08 -9.96 -14.66
CA SER A 90 10.21 -9.27 -15.94
C SER A 90 10.14 -10.26 -17.12
N PRO A 91 9.63 -9.85 -18.30
CA PRO A 91 9.64 -10.71 -19.49
C PRO A 91 11.04 -11.26 -19.81
N GLN A 92 12.06 -10.40 -19.71
CA GLN A 92 13.47 -10.78 -19.94
C GLN A 92 13.96 -11.86 -18.96
N HIS A 93 13.52 -11.82 -17.70
CA HIS A 93 13.90 -12.86 -16.73
C HIS A 93 13.32 -14.21 -17.14
N LEU A 94 12.06 -14.23 -17.59
CA LEU A 94 11.37 -15.45 -18.02
C LEU A 94 11.96 -16.01 -19.32
N GLU A 95 12.38 -15.16 -20.26
CA GLU A 95 13.08 -15.60 -21.48
C GLU A 95 14.39 -16.33 -21.16
N ARG A 96 15.12 -15.88 -20.13
CA ARG A 96 16.43 -16.44 -19.76
C ARG A 96 16.34 -17.69 -18.90
N HIS A 97 15.36 -17.75 -17.99
CA HIS A 97 15.30 -18.80 -16.96
C HIS A 97 14.08 -19.71 -17.09
N GLY A 98 13.19 -19.43 -18.03
CA GLY A 98 11.86 -20.04 -18.10
C GLY A 98 10.91 -19.50 -17.03
N ALA A 99 9.70 -20.06 -16.98
CA ALA A 99 8.70 -19.75 -15.97
C ALA A 99 8.48 -20.98 -15.04
N PRO A 100 8.28 -20.78 -13.73
CA PRO A 100 7.89 -21.88 -12.85
C PRO A 100 6.50 -22.40 -13.26
N ALA A 101 6.31 -23.72 -13.20
CA ALA A 101 5.02 -24.35 -13.47
C ALA A 101 4.21 -24.55 -12.18
N SER A 102 4.88 -24.55 -11.02
CA SER A 102 4.29 -24.79 -9.71
C SER A 102 4.95 -23.95 -8.61
N ILE A 103 4.30 -23.86 -7.44
CA ILE A 103 4.89 -23.25 -6.24
C ILE A 103 6.19 -23.99 -5.82
N ASP A 104 6.31 -25.30 -6.04
CA ASP A 104 7.52 -26.08 -5.73
C ASP A 104 8.73 -25.62 -6.55
N ASP A 105 8.50 -25.22 -7.80
CA ASP A 105 9.56 -24.77 -8.71
C ASP A 105 10.21 -23.46 -8.24
N LEU A 106 9.51 -22.64 -7.45
CA LEU A 106 10.02 -21.34 -6.95
C LEU A 106 11.35 -21.48 -6.20
N SER A 107 11.61 -22.64 -5.59
CA SER A 107 12.89 -22.93 -4.93
C SER A 107 14.12 -22.90 -5.86
N ARG A 108 13.91 -22.96 -7.17
CA ARG A 108 14.95 -22.93 -8.21
C ARG A 108 15.19 -21.54 -8.80
N PHE A 109 14.37 -20.56 -8.44
CA PHE A 109 14.44 -19.20 -8.96
C PHE A 109 14.96 -18.24 -7.89
N ASP A 110 15.60 -17.17 -8.35
CA ASP A 110 15.97 -16.08 -7.47
C ASP A 110 14.71 -15.29 -7.08
N MET A 111 14.50 -15.16 -5.77
CA MET A 111 13.35 -14.43 -5.22
C MET A 111 13.76 -13.01 -4.83
N VAL A 112 12.83 -12.08 -5.04
CA VAL A 112 12.89 -10.69 -4.58
C VAL A 112 11.87 -10.52 -3.46
N GLY A 113 12.27 -9.89 -2.34
CA GLY A 113 11.37 -9.71 -1.21
C GLY A 113 11.85 -8.68 -0.18
N TYR A 114 11.27 -8.75 1.02
CA TYR A 114 11.65 -7.86 2.12
C TYR A 114 12.91 -8.33 2.85
N VAL A 115 13.67 -7.38 3.38
CA VAL A 115 14.73 -7.67 4.37
C VAL A 115 14.05 -8.08 5.67
N ASP A 116 14.29 -9.32 6.13
CA ASP A 116 13.53 -9.92 7.24
C ASP A 116 13.57 -9.07 8.52
N ASP A 117 14.74 -8.53 8.86
CA ASP A 117 14.98 -7.69 10.04
C ASP A 117 14.31 -6.31 9.97
N LEU A 118 13.91 -5.86 8.77
CA LEU A 118 13.27 -4.56 8.54
C LEU A 118 11.76 -4.67 8.30
N ILE A 119 11.19 -5.88 8.41
CA ILE A 119 9.75 -6.08 8.30
C ILE A 119 9.06 -5.48 9.53
N TYR A 120 8.30 -4.41 9.30
CA TYR A 120 7.56 -3.71 10.36
C TYR A 120 6.15 -4.27 10.60
N ALA A 121 5.67 -5.16 9.73
CA ALA A 121 4.32 -5.72 9.77
C ALA A 121 4.34 -7.19 9.29
N PRO A 122 3.82 -8.15 10.07
CA PRO A 122 3.79 -9.57 9.67
C PRO A 122 3.14 -9.82 8.31
N GLU A 123 2.20 -8.96 7.91
CA GLU A 123 1.49 -9.00 6.63
C GLU A 123 2.40 -8.86 5.41
N LEU A 124 3.66 -8.44 5.58
CA LEU A 124 4.66 -8.33 4.52
C LEU A 124 5.49 -9.61 4.30
N ARG A 125 5.33 -10.65 5.14
CA ARG A 125 6.03 -11.94 5.03
C ARG A 125 5.45 -12.83 3.92
N TYR A 126 5.25 -12.28 2.72
CA TYR A 126 4.56 -12.96 1.61
C TYR A 126 5.23 -14.26 1.15
N LEU A 127 6.56 -14.31 1.12
CA LEU A 127 7.28 -15.49 0.65
C LEU A 127 7.05 -16.70 1.56
N GLU A 128 7.00 -16.49 2.88
CA GLU A 128 6.71 -17.54 3.87
C GLU A 128 5.27 -18.05 3.76
N GLU A 129 4.32 -17.17 3.45
CA GLU A 129 2.91 -17.54 3.20
C GLU A 129 2.74 -18.38 1.92
N ILE A 130 3.54 -18.10 0.88
CA ILE A 130 3.51 -18.88 -0.37
C ILE A 130 4.14 -20.25 -0.16
N ARG A 131 5.30 -20.31 0.50
CA ARG A 131 6.01 -21.56 0.76
C ARG A 131 6.93 -21.43 1.98
N PRO A 132 6.89 -22.39 2.92
CA PRO A 132 7.83 -22.43 4.03
C PRO A 132 9.28 -22.40 3.55
N ASN A 133 10.11 -21.60 4.23
CA ASN A 133 11.54 -21.44 3.91
C ASN A 133 11.86 -20.82 2.53
N LEU A 134 10.88 -20.26 1.82
CA LEU A 134 11.17 -19.45 0.63
C LEU A 134 11.81 -18.13 1.06
N ARG A 135 13.01 -17.83 0.57
CA ARG A 135 13.82 -16.68 1.01
C ARG A 135 14.23 -15.82 -0.18
N PRO A 136 14.28 -14.48 -0.01
CA PRO A 136 14.76 -13.60 -1.05
C PRO A 136 16.28 -13.72 -1.21
N ARG A 137 16.77 -13.74 -2.46
CA ARG A 137 18.18 -13.50 -2.79
C ARG A 137 18.46 -11.99 -2.91
N LEU A 138 17.49 -11.23 -3.42
CA LEU A 138 17.51 -9.77 -3.44
C LEU A 138 16.44 -9.24 -2.48
N ALA A 139 16.83 -8.35 -1.58
CA ALA A 139 15.94 -7.85 -0.55
C ALA A 139 15.98 -6.32 -0.42
N SER A 140 14.82 -5.72 -0.15
CA SER A 140 14.72 -4.30 0.21
C SER A 140 13.56 -4.05 1.16
N SER A 141 13.66 -3.05 2.03
CA SER A 141 12.53 -2.56 2.84
C SER A 141 11.51 -1.77 2.01
N SER A 142 11.87 -1.34 0.79
CA SER A 142 11.04 -0.56 -0.13
C SER A 142 10.37 -1.48 -1.14
N ILE A 143 9.03 -1.43 -1.24
CA ILE A 143 8.28 -2.18 -2.25
C ILE A 143 8.56 -1.63 -3.65
N ARG A 144 8.89 -0.33 -3.75
CA ARG A 144 9.30 0.27 -5.03
C ARG A 144 10.64 -0.28 -5.49
N ALA A 145 11.62 -0.34 -4.60
CA ALA A 145 12.91 -0.94 -4.91
C ALA A 145 12.77 -2.42 -5.29
N GLN A 146 11.94 -3.19 -4.58
CA GLN A 146 11.63 -4.58 -4.96
C GLN A 146 11.03 -4.65 -6.37
N ARG A 147 10.04 -3.81 -6.70
CA ARG A 147 9.46 -3.74 -8.06
C ARG A 147 10.53 -3.46 -9.10
N ASP A 148 11.45 -2.53 -8.83
CA ASP A 148 12.50 -2.17 -9.78
C ASP A 148 13.55 -3.28 -9.93
N MET A 149 13.87 -4.01 -8.86
CA MET A 149 14.71 -5.23 -8.93
C MET A 149 14.06 -6.31 -9.80
N VAL A 150 12.75 -6.55 -9.63
CA VAL A 150 11.99 -7.50 -10.47
C VAL A 150 11.99 -7.02 -11.93
N ALA A 151 11.72 -5.75 -12.19
CA ALA A 151 11.72 -5.16 -13.52
C ALA A 151 13.07 -5.26 -14.23
N ALA A 152 14.17 -5.10 -13.48
CA ALA A 152 15.54 -5.29 -13.96
C ALA A 152 15.93 -6.76 -14.20
N GLY A 153 15.02 -7.71 -13.95
CA GLY A 153 15.23 -9.14 -14.15
C GLY A 153 16.00 -9.83 -13.02
N GLY A 154 16.05 -9.21 -11.84
CA GLY A 154 16.73 -9.76 -10.66
C GLY A 154 16.05 -10.97 -10.03
N GLY A 155 14.85 -11.35 -10.47
CA GLY A 155 14.13 -12.50 -9.94
C GLY A 155 12.62 -12.38 -10.03
N ILE A 156 11.97 -13.23 -9.24
CA ILE A 156 10.52 -13.27 -9.03
C ILE A 156 10.18 -12.57 -7.72
N GLY A 157 9.22 -11.65 -7.72
CA GLY A 157 8.77 -10.96 -6.51
C GLY A 157 7.26 -11.00 -6.32
N VAL A 158 6.82 -10.90 -5.06
CA VAL A 158 5.40 -10.67 -4.73
C VAL A 158 5.15 -9.17 -4.70
N LEU A 159 4.29 -8.67 -5.59
CA LEU A 159 4.01 -7.24 -5.71
C LEU A 159 2.50 -6.98 -5.67
N PRO A 160 2.05 -5.84 -5.12
CA PRO A 160 0.69 -5.36 -5.34
C PRO A 160 0.41 -5.20 -6.84
N CYS A 161 -0.74 -5.68 -7.30
CA CYS A 161 -1.08 -5.68 -8.73
C CYS A 161 -1.03 -4.27 -9.34
N PHE A 162 -1.39 -3.24 -8.58
CA PHE A 162 -1.36 -1.84 -9.02
C PHE A 162 0.06 -1.27 -9.22
N LEU A 163 1.12 -1.99 -8.85
CA LEU A 163 2.53 -1.64 -9.08
C LEU A 163 3.19 -2.45 -10.21
N ALA A 164 2.49 -3.44 -10.76
CA ALA A 164 3.09 -4.45 -11.62
C ALA A 164 3.12 -4.10 -13.12
N GLU A 165 2.95 -2.82 -13.47
CA GLU A 165 3.00 -2.38 -14.87
C GLU A 165 4.34 -2.75 -15.53
N GLY A 166 4.26 -3.38 -16.70
CA GLY A 166 5.41 -3.86 -17.47
C GLY A 166 5.98 -5.20 -17.01
N LEU A 167 5.34 -5.88 -16.03
CA LEU A 167 5.78 -7.19 -15.53
C LEU A 167 4.81 -8.29 -15.93
N THR A 168 5.31 -9.52 -16.00
CA THR A 168 4.53 -10.72 -16.30
C THR A 168 4.12 -11.39 -15.00
N ARG A 169 2.81 -11.56 -14.79
CA ARG A 169 2.28 -12.36 -13.69
C ARG A 169 2.61 -13.83 -13.93
N ILE A 170 3.03 -14.52 -12.89
CA ILE A 170 3.33 -15.96 -12.93
C ILE A 170 2.45 -16.72 -11.92
N LEU A 171 2.28 -18.03 -12.16
CA LEU A 171 1.47 -18.90 -11.30
C LEU A 171 0.08 -18.31 -11.00
N ALA A 172 -0.55 -17.70 -12.01
CA ALA A 172 -1.75 -16.90 -11.86
C ALA A 172 -2.93 -17.65 -11.23
N ASP A 173 -3.00 -18.97 -11.46
CA ASP A 173 -4.04 -19.86 -10.95
C ASP A 173 -3.70 -20.47 -9.57
N GLN A 174 -2.47 -20.26 -9.08
CA GLN A 174 -1.99 -20.85 -7.83
C GLN A 174 -1.73 -19.79 -6.76
N VAL A 175 -1.36 -18.57 -7.14
CA VAL A 175 -0.98 -17.51 -6.20
C VAL A 175 -1.76 -16.22 -6.48
N LEU A 176 -2.66 -15.91 -5.56
CA LEU A 176 -3.31 -14.62 -5.42
C LEU A 176 -3.48 -14.33 -3.93
N ILE A 177 -2.85 -13.27 -3.45
CA ILE A 177 -2.94 -12.85 -2.06
C ILE A 177 -3.89 -11.66 -1.98
N GLU A 178 -4.95 -11.79 -1.19
CA GLU A 178 -5.87 -10.69 -0.92
C GLU A 178 -5.54 -10.04 0.42
N ARG A 179 -5.50 -8.70 0.43
CA ARG A 179 -5.26 -7.89 1.62
C ARG A 179 -6.19 -6.69 1.65
N ARG A 180 -6.23 -6.02 2.80
CA ARG A 180 -7.08 -4.84 3.01
C ARG A 180 -6.28 -3.70 3.61
N PHE A 181 -6.41 -2.52 3.03
CA PHE A 181 -6.00 -1.29 3.68
C PHE A 181 -7.03 -0.85 4.70
N TRP A 182 -6.56 -0.27 5.80
CA TRP A 182 -7.36 0.26 6.89
C TRP A 182 -7.08 1.76 7.03
N LEU A 183 -8.11 2.55 7.26
CA LEU A 183 -7.97 3.98 7.54
C LEU A 183 -8.19 4.22 9.03
N SER A 184 -7.25 4.93 9.65
CA SER A 184 -7.33 5.33 11.04
C SER A 184 -7.22 6.83 11.20
N THR A 185 -7.95 7.37 12.17
CA THR A 185 -7.97 8.80 12.52
C THR A 185 -8.11 8.96 14.03
N HIS A 186 -7.56 10.02 14.61
CA HIS A 186 -7.72 10.27 16.05
C HIS A 186 -9.17 10.67 16.38
N ARG A 187 -9.75 10.07 17.42
CA ARG A 187 -11.17 10.25 17.81
C ARG A 187 -11.60 11.71 17.93
N GLU A 188 -10.81 12.53 18.61
CA GLU A 188 -11.11 13.94 18.87
C GLU A 188 -11.30 14.78 17.60
N VAL A 189 -10.53 14.50 16.54
CA VAL A 189 -10.54 15.31 15.31
C VAL A 189 -11.29 14.64 14.16
N HIS A 190 -11.71 13.39 14.32
CA HIS A 190 -12.44 12.62 13.31
C HIS A 190 -13.69 13.35 12.77
N GLY A 191 -14.30 14.19 13.61
CA GLY A 191 -15.47 15.00 13.28
C GLY A 191 -15.20 16.25 12.43
N ALA A 192 -13.96 16.71 12.31
CA ALA A 192 -13.61 17.95 11.63
C ALA A 192 -13.91 17.87 10.12
N ALA A 193 -14.47 18.94 9.56
CA ALA A 193 -14.90 19.04 8.17
C ALA A 193 -13.77 18.72 7.19
N ARG A 194 -12.57 19.28 7.38
CA ARG A 194 -11.40 18.95 6.55
C ARG A 194 -11.07 17.45 6.54
N LEU A 195 -11.13 16.78 7.69
CA LEU A 195 -10.84 15.34 7.78
C LEU A 195 -11.97 14.50 7.20
N LYS A 196 -13.24 14.88 7.41
CA LYS A 196 -14.38 14.25 6.74
C LYS A 196 -14.26 14.35 5.22
N THR A 197 -13.88 15.52 4.70
CA THR A 197 -13.69 15.77 3.26
C THR A 197 -12.58 14.89 2.69
N VAL A 198 -11.38 14.92 3.29
CA VAL A 198 -10.25 14.09 2.83
C VAL A 198 -10.57 12.60 2.92
N ARG A 199 -11.19 12.14 4.02
CA ARG A 199 -11.62 10.74 4.17
C ARG A 199 -12.60 10.31 3.10
N ARG A 200 -13.62 11.13 2.82
CA ARG A 200 -14.60 10.87 1.76
C ARG A 200 -13.92 10.79 0.40
N TRP A 201 -12.99 11.71 0.13
CA TRP A 201 -12.20 11.71 -1.09
C TRP A 201 -11.34 10.44 -1.22
N ILE A 202 -10.60 10.02 -0.19
CA ILE A 202 -9.81 8.76 -0.20
C ILE A 202 -10.71 7.56 -0.51
N LYS A 203 -11.89 7.48 0.13
CA LYS A 203 -12.85 6.40 -0.12
C LYS A 203 -13.38 6.43 -1.56
N SER A 204 -13.60 7.60 -2.14
CA SER A 204 -14.00 7.73 -3.55
C SER A 204 -12.89 7.25 -4.47
N LEU A 205 -11.68 7.75 -4.27
CA LEU A 205 -10.50 7.35 -5.02
C LEU A 205 -10.32 5.83 -5.01
N CYS A 206 -10.48 5.17 -3.85
CA CYS A 206 -10.39 3.71 -3.77
C CYS A 206 -11.44 2.99 -4.63
N ARG A 207 -12.69 3.49 -4.66
CA ARG A 207 -13.74 2.93 -5.53
C ARG A 207 -13.41 3.15 -7.00
N ASP A 208 -12.96 4.35 -7.36
CA ASP A 208 -12.60 4.72 -8.73
C ASP A 208 -11.38 3.89 -9.24
N GLN A 209 -10.53 3.45 -8.32
CA GLN A 209 -9.34 2.63 -8.58
C GLN A 209 -9.56 1.14 -8.34
N ALA A 210 -10.80 0.69 -8.10
CA ALA A 210 -11.07 -0.70 -7.73
C ALA A 210 -10.52 -1.71 -8.74
N SER A 211 -10.66 -1.46 -10.05
CA SER A 211 -10.12 -2.33 -11.10
C SER A 211 -8.59 -2.40 -11.11
N ARG A 212 -7.88 -1.38 -10.61
CA ARG A 212 -6.41 -1.40 -10.47
C ARG A 212 -5.98 -2.09 -9.17
N LEU A 213 -6.74 -1.91 -8.10
CA LEU A 213 -6.44 -2.48 -6.78
C LEU A 213 -6.76 -3.99 -6.72
N THR A 214 -7.86 -4.39 -7.34
CA THR A 214 -8.33 -5.78 -7.43
C THR A 214 -8.62 -6.15 -8.90
N PRO A 215 -7.60 -6.25 -9.76
CA PRO A 215 -7.79 -6.49 -11.19
C PRO A 215 -8.26 -7.90 -11.53
N LEU A 216 -8.19 -8.83 -10.58
CA LEU A 216 -8.43 -10.25 -10.83
C LEU A 216 -9.71 -10.68 -10.15
N PRO A 217 -10.56 -11.49 -10.81
CA PRO A 217 -11.60 -12.23 -10.11
C PRO A 217 -10.91 -13.02 -8.99
N GLY A 218 -11.50 -13.04 -7.80
CA GLY A 218 -10.99 -13.92 -6.74
C GLY A 218 -10.81 -15.32 -7.32
N LEU A 219 -9.68 -15.96 -7.02
CA LEU A 219 -9.51 -17.38 -7.32
C LEU A 219 -10.57 -18.11 -6.49
N SER A 220 -11.74 -18.35 -7.08
CA SER A 220 -12.74 -19.21 -6.48
C SER A 220 -12.11 -20.59 -6.37
N GLN A 221 -11.78 -20.99 -5.14
CA GLN A 221 -11.60 -22.41 -4.82
C GLN A 221 -12.95 -23.10 -4.79
#